data_AF-A0A1G2XRE0-F1
#
_entry.id   AF-A0A1G2XRE0-F1
#
_cell.length_a   1.000
_cell.length_b   1.000
_cell.length_c   1.000
_cell.angle_alpha   90.00
_cell.angle_beta   90.00
_cell.angle_gamma   90.00
#
_symmetry.space_group_name_H-M   'P 1'
#
loop_
_entity.id
_entity.type
_entity.pdbx_description
1 polymer ?
#
loop_
_entity_poly.entity_id
_entity_poly.type
_entity_poly.pdbx_seq_one_letter_code
_entity_poly.pdbx_strand_id
1 'polypeptide(L)'
;MSLSISALFVRNLYSVIITNRSEKHYIWVGRLTVAAVLILGIFVALYATGVIALLKFIIAVSVTFGAPILLIFIWRRLTRMAVLVEVVACIMVITLAPWLIPAIPGMRTSESLTVCTDKQYNNINLIATQKDVVAGLAEKEGQKIQKTLAIEPVSIFFESVAHIDPYNKDSKLVGIGVFSVEVYIMSKLGMNVHSLSPAGLMTTRFLFDGIFPFIILFIVSFFTKPNEKIMLDRFYVKMKTPVQSNQQLDAIEIEKSYSQPHRFDYLKLFPNSSWEFHKWDKQDTIGFICCWIVVFIILAIFLAALHIGG
;
A
#
# COMPACT_ATOMS: atom_id res chain seq x y z
N MET A 1 -3.65 -20.47 -2.36
CA MET A 1 -3.61 -19.51 -1.24
C MET A 1 -4.47 -19.95 -0.04
N SER A 2 -5.70 -20.42 -0.25
CA SER A 2 -6.61 -20.86 0.83
C SER A 2 -6.04 -21.98 1.73
N LEU A 3 -5.33 -22.96 1.17
CA LEU A 3 -4.68 -24.03 1.94
C LEU A 3 -3.61 -23.49 2.90
N SER A 4 -2.81 -22.52 2.45
CA SER A 4 -1.76 -21.88 3.26
C SER A 4 -2.35 -21.04 4.40
N ILE A 5 -3.45 -20.31 4.13
CA ILE A 5 -4.17 -19.51 5.14
C ILE A 5 -4.77 -20.42 6.22
N SER A 6 -5.36 -21.54 5.81
CA SER A 6 -5.93 -22.52 6.74
C SER A 6 -4.85 -23.16 7.62
N ALA A 7 -3.70 -23.56 7.04
CA ALA A 7 -2.58 -24.10 7.80
C ALA A 7 -2.03 -23.07 8.82
N LEU A 8 -1.92 -21.80 8.43
CA LEU A 8 -1.52 -20.71 9.31
C LEU A 8 -2.51 -20.48 10.45
N PHE A 9 -3.81 -20.46 10.16
CA PHE A 9 -4.86 -20.30 11.17
C PHE A 9 -4.81 -21.44 12.19
N VAL A 10 -4.74 -22.68 11.73
CA VAL A 10 -4.69 -23.85 12.61
C VAL A 10 -3.44 -23.82 13.48
N ARG A 11 -2.27 -23.49 12.91
CA ARG A 11 -0.98 -23.57 13.61
C ARG A 11 -0.66 -22.36 14.50
N ASN A 12 -1.11 -21.16 14.12
CA ASN A 12 -0.76 -19.93 14.84
C ASN A 12 -1.89 -19.39 15.72
N LEU A 13 -3.15 -19.75 15.45
CA LEU A 13 -4.29 -19.28 16.23
C LEU A 13 -4.97 -20.43 16.97
N TYR A 14 -5.43 -21.45 16.25
CA TYR A 14 -6.29 -22.48 16.82
C TYR A 14 -5.57 -23.41 17.80
N SER A 15 -4.38 -23.90 17.47
CA SER A 15 -3.57 -24.78 18.34
C SER A 15 -3.10 -24.08 19.63
N VAL A 16 -2.94 -22.75 19.57
CA VAL A 16 -2.53 -21.92 20.72
C VAL A 16 -3.70 -21.72 21.68
N ILE A 17 -4.93 -21.54 21.16
CA ILE A 17 -6.14 -21.35 21.98
C ILE A 17 -6.67 -22.69 22.51
N ILE A 18 -6.69 -23.72 21.68
CA ILE A 18 -7.19 -25.06 22.01
C ILE A 18 -6.05 -26.06 21.87
N THR A 19 -5.33 -26.28 22.96
CA THR A 19 -4.19 -27.20 23.01
C THR A 19 -4.65 -28.65 23.22
N ASN A 20 -3.81 -29.60 22.81
CA ASN A 20 -3.92 -31.04 23.11
C ASN A 20 -5.09 -31.80 22.44
N ARG A 21 -5.40 -31.45 21.18
CA ARG A 21 -6.32 -32.22 20.33
C ARG A 21 -5.57 -33.14 19.37
N SER A 22 -6.27 -34.17 18.86
CA SER A 22 -5.71 -35.12 17.90
C SER A 22 -5.42 -34.47 16.54
N GLU A 23 -4.45 -34.99 15.79
CA GLU A 23 -4.11 -34.47 14.45
C GLU A 23 -5.31 -34.47 13.49
N LYS A 24 -6.18 -35.48 13.59
CA LYS A 24 -7.43 -35.57 12.82
C LYS A 24 -8.35 -34.37 13.06
N HIS A 25 -8.41 -33.89 14.31
CA HIS A 25 -9.20 -32.71 14.68
C HIS A 25 -8.65 -31.44 14.02
N TYR A 26 -7.33 -31.24 14.07
CA TYR A 26 -6.69 -30.09 13.42
C TYR A 26 -6.87 -30.08 11.91
N ILE A 27 -6.80 -31.24 11.26
CA ILE A 27 -7.07 -31.36 9.81
C ILE A 27 -8.53 -31.00 9.50
N TRP A 28 -9.49 -31.45 10.32
CA TRP A 28 -10.90 -31.16 10.10
C TRP A 28 -11.21 -29.66 10.27
N VAL A 29 -10.66 -29.03 11.33
CA VAL A 29 -10.73 -27.57 11.53
C VAL A 29 -10.08 -26.82 10.37
N GLY A 30 -8.97 -27.33 9.85
CA GLY A 30 -8.33 -26.78 8.65
C GLY A 30 -9.28 -26.78 7.44
N ARG A 31 -9.98 -27.89 7.19
CA ARG A 31 -10.96 -27.97 6.09
C ARG A 31 -12.13 -27.01 6.28
N LEU A 32 -12.65 -26.89 7.51
CA LEU A 32 -13.71 -25.93 7.83
C LEU A 32 -13.24 -24.48 7.59
N THR A 33 -12.00 -24.18 7.96
CA THR A 33 -11.38 -22.87 7.72
C THR A 33 -11.26 -22.58 6.22
N VAL A 34 -10.90 -23.57 5.40
CA VAL A 34 -10.89 -23.39 3.93
C VAL A 34 -12.28 -23.05 3.41
N ALA A 35 -13.31 -23.77 3.84
CA ALA A 35 -14.69 -23.49 3.42
C ALA A 35 -15.13 -22.08 3.85
N ALA A 36 -14.84 -21.68 5.08
CA ALA A 36 -15.15 -20.35 5.59
C ALA A 36 -14.46 -19.24 4.80
N VAL A 37 -13.17 -19.39 4.50
CA VAL A 37 -12.40 -18.42 3.69
C VAL A 37 -12.95 -18.32 2.27
N LEU A 38 -13.36 -19.44 1.66
CA LEU A 38 -13.98 -19.43 0.33
C LEU A 38 -15.33 -18.70 0.33
N ILE A 39 -16.18 -18.96 1.34
CA ILE A 39 -17.47 -18.26 1.49
C ILE A 39 -17.25 -16.77 1.69
N LEU A 40 -16.31 -16.38 2.54
CA LEU A 40 -15.95 -14.97 2.75
C LEU A 40 -15.44 -14.33 1.46
N GLY A 41 -14.62 -15.03 0.69
CA GLY A 41 -14.13 -14.56 -0.61
C GLY A 41 -15.26 -14.34 -1.62
N ILE A 42 -16.24 -15.24 -1.68
CA ILE A 42 -17.46 -15.08 -2.50
C ILE A 42 -18.23 -13.85 -2.02
N PHE A 43 -18.40 -13.68 -0.71
CA PHE A 43 -19.11 -12.53 -0.15
C PHE A 43 -18.42 -11.22 -0.54
N VAL A 44 -17.11 -11.11 -0.33
CA VAL A 44 -16.34 -9.92 -0.75
C VAL A 44 -16.47 -9.66 -2.24
N ALA A 45 -16.44 -10.69 -3.09
CA ALA A 45 -16.60 -10.54 -4.53
C ALA A 45 -17.99 -10.03 -4.93
N LEU A 46 -19.06 -10.43 -4.21
CA LEU A 46 -20.42 -9.97 -4.47
C LEU A 46 -20.65 -8.50 -4.06
N TYR A 47 -19.97 -8.03 -3.01
CA TYR A 47 -20.08 -6.65 -2.52
C TYR A 47 -19.01 -5.70 -3.06
N ALA A 48 -18.05 -6.21 -3.83
CA ALA A 48 -17.01 -5.39 -4.44
C ALA A 48 -17.64 -4.44 -5.48
N THR A 49 -17.49 -3.13 -5.25
CA THR A 49 -17.96 -2.08 -6.17
C THR A 49 -17.17 -2.03 -7.48
N GLY A 50 -16.00 -2.69 -7.53
CA GLY A 50 -15.20 -2.86 -8.73
C GLY A 50 -13.81 -3.41 -8.45
N VAL A 51 -13.11 -3.84 -9.51
CA VAL A 51 -11.75 -4.39 -9.41
C VAL A 51 -10.76 -3.37 -8.84
N ILE A 52 -10.92 -2.09 -9.20
CA ILE A 52 -10.05 -1.01 -8.71
C ILE A 52 -10.17 -0.85 -7.19
N ALA A 53 -11.38 -0.98 -6.63
CA ALA A 53 -11.58 -0.89 -5.18
C ALA A 53 -10.89 -2.06 -4.45
N LEU A 54 -11.01 -3.28 -4.99
CA LEU A 54 -10.31 -4.46 -4.47
C LEU A 54 -8.79 -4.31 -4.53
N LEU A 55 -8.26 -3.82 -5.65
CA LEU A 55 -6.82 -3.57 -5.79
C LEU A 55 -6.31 -2.56 -4.76
N LYS A 56 -7.02 -1.45 -4.56
CA LYS A 56 -6.68 -0.45 -3.53
C LYS A 56 -6.68 -1.08 -2.13
N PHE A 57 -7.68 -1.89 -1.80
CA PHE A 57 -7.75 -2.59 -0.53
C PHE A 57 -6.57 -3.54 -0.31
N ILE A 58 -6.22 -4.34 -1.33
CA ILE A 58 -5.07 -5.25 -1.26
C ILE A 58 -3.76 -4.49 -1.03
N ILE A 59 -3.57 -3.37 -1.73
CA ILE A 59 -2.38 -2.52 -1.56
C ILE A 59 -2.32 -1.96 -0.15
N ALA A 60 -3.41 -1.39 0.36
CA ALA A 60 -3.47 -0.80 1.71
C ALA A 60 -3.11 -1.82 2.80
N VAL A 61 -3.68 -3.03 2.74
CA VAL A 61 -3.37 -4.12 3.67
C VAL A 61 -1.91 -4.55 3.53
N SER A 62 -1.40 -4.67 2.30
CA SER A 62 -0.01 -5.07 2.04
C SER A 62 0.99 -4.06 2.59
N VAL A 63 0.70 -2.77 2.50
CA VAL A 63 1.57 -1.71 3.01
C VAL A 63 1.57 -1.67 4.54
N THR A 64 0.41 -1.85 5.18
CA THR A 64 0.26 -1.91 6.65
C THR A 64 1.21 -2.97 7.25
N PHE A 65 1.23 -4.19 6.71
CA PHE A 65 2.13 -5.23 7.21
C PHE A 65 3.53 -5.22 6.56
N GLY A 66 3.64 -4.69 5.34
CA GLY A 66 4.91 -4.61 4.62
C GLY A 66 5.90 -3.65 5.26
N ALA A 67 5.43 -2.51 5.78
CA ALA A 67 6.26 -1.52 6.44
C ALA A 67 7.01 -2.08 7.68
N PRO A 68 6.36 -2.73 8.66
CA PRO A 68 7.08 -3.33 9.78
C PRO A 68 7.96 -4.50 9.34
N ILE A 69 7.53 -5.33 8.38
CA ILE A 69 8.37 -6.42 7.85
C ILE A 69 9.67 -5.87 7.26
N LEU A 70 9.59 -4.84 6.43
CA LEU A 70 10.76 -4.19 5.86
C LEU A 70 11.69 -3.65 6.97
N LEU A 71 11.13 -2.91 7.93
CA LEU A 71 11.90 -2.33 9.03
C LEU A 71 12.54 -3.39 9.95
N ILE A 72 11.93 -4.56 10.15
CA ILE A 72 12.53 -5.67 10.90
C ILE A 72 13.90 -6.03 10.32
N PHE A 73 14.04 -6.05 8.98
CA PHE A 73 15.30 -6.46 8.34
C PHE A 73 16.39 -5.39 8.38
N ILE A 74 16.02 -4.10 8.39
CA ILE A 74 16.98 -3.00 8.20
C ILE A 74 17.19 -2.13 9.45
N TRP A 75 16.32 -2.20 10.46
CA TRP A 75 16.37 -1.28 11.60
C TRP A 75 16.13 -1.97 12.96
N ARG A 76 17.20 -2.07 13.75
CA ARG A 76 17.22 -2.75 15.05
C ARG A 76 16.30 -2.12 16.11
N ARG A 77 15.91 -0.85 15.94
CA ARG A 77 15.11 -0.12 16.93
C ARG A 77 13.61 -0.44 16.83
N LEU A 78 13.16 -1.11 15.78
CA LEU A 78 11.74 -1.43 15.63
C LEU A 78 11.23 -2.22 16.85
N THR A 79 10.22 -1.67 17.52
CA THR A 79 9.69 -2.24 18.78
C THR A 79 8.36 -2.93 18.56
N ARG A 80 8.03 -3.91 19.41
CA ARG A 80 6.71 -4.58 19.39
C ARG A 80 5.56 -3.58 19.57
N MET A 81 5.73 -2.59 20.45
CA MET A 81 4.71 -1.56 20.70
C MET A 81 4.51 -0.65 19.49
N ALA A 82 5.57 -0.31 18.76
CA ALA A 82 5.46 0.49 17.54
C ALA A 82 4.62 -0.23 16.48
N VAL A 83 4.87 -1.53 16.25
CA VAL A 83 4.09 -2.34 15.31
C VAL A 83 2.62 -2.45 15.75
N LEU A 84 2.34 -2.65 17.04
CA LEU A 84 0.97 -2.73 17.52
C LEU A 84 0.21 -1.42 17.33
N VAL A 85 0.84 -0.29 17.69
CA VAL A 85 0.22 1.04 17.53
C VAL A 85 0.03 1.38 16.05
N GLU A 86 1.00 1.05 15.20
CA GLU A 86 0.89 1.23 13.76
C GLU A 86 -0.28 0.43 13.17
N VAL A 87 -0.36 -0.88 13.41
CA VAL A 87 -1.47 -1.70 12.90
C VAL A 87 -2.83 -1.16 13.35
N VAL A 88 -2.96 -0.78 14.63
CA VAL A 88 -4.21 -0.21 15.15
C VAL A 88 -4.52 1.13 14.48
N ALA A 89 -3.52 2.01 14.32
CA ALA A 89 -3.70 3.30 13.67
C ALA A 89 -4.09 3.16 12.19
N CYS A 90 -3.45 2.25 11.45
CA CYS A 90 -3.77 1.96 10.05
C CYS A 90 -5.18 1.39 9.92
N ILE A 91 -5.58 0.44 10.77
CA ILE A 91 -6.97 -0.07 10.78
C ILE A 91 -7.96 1.06 11.07
N MET A 92 -7.68 1.91 12.06
CA MET A 92 -8.56 3.03 12.40
C MET A 92 -8.69 4.06 11.28
N VAL A 93 -7.57 4.46 10.67
CA VAL A 93 -7.52 5.57 9.70
C VAL A 93 -7.86 5.13 8.27
N ILE A 94 -7.34 3.98 7.83
CA ILE A 94 -7.42 3.52 6.42
C ILE A 94 -8.59 2.55 6.23
N THR A 95 -9.00 1.80 7.27
CA THR A 95 -10.09 0.81 7.14
C THR A 95 -11.39 1.28 7.78
N LEU A 96 -11.39 1.78 9.02
CA LEU A 96 -12.63 2.08 9.75
C LEU A 96 -13.15 3.48 9.50
N ALA A 97 -12.32 4.52 9.66
CA ALA A 97 -12.72 5.91 9.50
C ALA A 97 -13.38 6.23 8.13
N PRO A 98 -12.92 5.69 6.99
CA PRO A 98 -13.54 5.93 5.69
C PRO A 98 -15.02 5.51 5.62
N TRP A 99 -15.41 4.53 6.44
CA TRP A 99 -16.79 4.02 6.51
C TRP A 99 -17.57 4.62 7.68
N LEU A 100 -16.92 4.86 8.82
CA LEU A 100 -17.57 5.43 10.01
C LEU A 100 -17.90 6.91 9.85
N ILE A 101 -17.05 7.69 9.17
CA ILE A 101 -17.29 9.14 9.00
C ILE A 101 -18.56 9.42 8.17
N PRO A 102 -18.78 8.77 7.00
CA PRO A 102 -20.05 8.93 6.26
C PRO A 102 -21.29 8.44 7.01
N ALA A 103 -21.14 7.50 7.95
CA ALA A 103 -22.27 6.97 8.72
C ALA A 103 -22.87 8.01 9.70
N ILE A 104 -22.12 9.07 10.02
CA ILE A 104 -22.57 10.17 10.87
C ILE A 104 -23.27 11.22 10.00
N PRO A 105 -24.59 11.44 10.12
CA PRO A 105 -25.34 12.34 9.23
C PRO A 105 -24.81 13.78 9.20
N GLY A 106 -24.32 14.27 10.35
CA GLY A 106 -23.75 15.62 10.46
C GLY A 106 -22.44 15.80 9.67
N MET A 107 -21.60 14.76 9.61
CA MET A 107 -20.36 14.80 8.82
C MET A 107 -20.66 14.65 7.33
N ARG A 108 -21.66 13.82 7.00
CA ARG A 108 -22.07 13.55 5.62
C ARG A 108 -22.67 14.76 4.91
N THR A 109 -23.30 15.68 5.63
CA THR A 109 -23.97 16.87 5.09
C THR A 109 -23.24 18.19 5.39
N SER A 110 -22.02 18.10 5.92
CA SER A 110 -21.23 19.29 6.28
C SER A 110 -20.69 19.99 5.04
N GLU A 111 -20.98 21.28 4.90
CA GLU A 111 -20.51 22.11 3.78
C GLU A 111 -18.97 22.13 3.65
N SER A 112 -18.25 22.01 4.77
CA SER A 112 -16.78 21.95 4.78
C SER A 112 -16.21 20.63 4.26
N LEU A 113 -17.03 19.57 4.19
CA LEU A 113 -16.62 18.24 3.76
C LEU A 113 -17.21 17.86 2.39
N THR A 114 -18.29 18.49 1.97
CA THR A 114 -18.93 18.31 0.65
C THR A 114 -18.36 19.28 -0.40
N VAL A 115 -17.03 19.42 -0.44
CA VAL A 115 -16.33 20.33 -1.36
C VAL A 115 -15.79 19.57 -2.58
N CYS A 116 -15.80 20.25 -3.73
CA CYS A 116 -15.25 19.76 -4.99
C CYS A 116 -14.00 20.54 -5.38
N THR A 117 -13.18 19.97 -6.27
CA THR A 117 -12.03 20.64 -6.88
C THR A 117 -12.46 21.81 -7.76
N ASP A 118 -11.53 22.72 -8.03
CA ASP A 118 -11.78 23.82 -8.96
C ASP A 118 -11.99 23.30 -10.39
N LYS A 119 -12.77 24.02 -11.20
CA LYS A 119 -12.89 23.74 -12.63
C LYS A 119 -11.54 23.98 -13.30
N GLN A 120 -10.98 22.94 -13.92
CA GLN A 120 -9.70 23.02 -14.62
C GLN A 120 -9.90 22.96 -16.12
N TYR A 121 -9.09 23.72 -16.86
CA TYR A 121 -9.11 23.76 -18.32
C TYR A 121 -7.75 23.34 -18.84
N ASN A 122 -7.66 22.15 -19.44
CA ASN A 122 -6.41 21.64 -20.00
C ASN A 122 -6.41 21.78 -21.52
N ASN A 123 -5.39 22.46 -22.03
CA ASN A 123 -5.14 22.55 -23.47
C ASN A 123 -4.40 21.30 -23.93
N ILE A 124 -5.11 20.39 -24.58
CA ILE A 124 -4.51 19.19 -25.17
C ILE A 124 -4.33 19.36 -26.67
N ASN A 125 -3.19 18.89 -27.17
CA ASN A 125 -2.93 18.81 -28.60
C ASN A 125 -3.49 17.49 -29.12
N LEU A 126 -4.59 17.56 -29.84
CA LEU A 126 -5.24 16.39 -30.45
C LEU A 126 -5.08 16.43 -31.96
N ILE A 127 -5.18 15.26 -32.57
CA ILE A 127 -5.34 15.14 -34.01
C ILE A 127 -6.82 15.41 -34.31
N ALA A 128 -7.09 16.32 -35.23
CA ALA A 128 -8.43 16.70 -35.65
C ALA A 128 -9.16 15.47 -36.19
N THR A 129 -10.30 15.17 -35.58
CA THR A 129 -11.22 14.13 -36.04
C THR A 129 -12.15 14.71 -37.12
N GLN A 130 -12.79 13.87 -37.93
CA GLN A 130 -13.79 14.32 -38.92
C GLN A 130 -14.88 15.25 -38.32
N LYS A 131 -15.29 15.01 -37.06
CA LYS A 131 -16.21 15.88 -36.31
C LYS A 131 -15.66 17.29 -36.06
N ASP A 132 -14.34 17.44 -35.98
CA ASP A 132 -13.66 18.70 -35.70
C ASP A 132 -13.51 19.56 -36.96
N VAL A 133 -13.34 18.89 -38.11
CA VAL A 133 -13.36 19.55 -39.42
C VAL A 133 -14.76 20.07 -39.74
N VAL A 134 -15.79 19.27 -39.46
CA VAL A 134 -17.20 19.69 -39.63
C VAL A 134 -17.58 20.83 -38.68
N ALA A 135 -17.00 20.85 -37.48
CA ALA A 135 -17.18 21.95 -36.52
C ALA A 135 -16.33 23.20 -36.85
N GLY A 136 -15.54 23.19 -37.93
CA GLY A 136 -14.68 24.31 -38.33
C GLY A 136 -13.45 24.54 -37.45
N LEU A 137 -13.12 23.58 -36.58
CA LEU A 137 -11.97 23.65 -35.66
C LEU A 137 -10.65 23.18 -36.32
N ALA A 138 -10.73 22.56 -37.50
CA ALA A 138 -9.61 22.10 -38.30
C ALA A 138 -9.93 22.16 -39.79
N GLU A 139 -8.93 22.36 -40.65
CA GLU A 139 -9.13 22.37 -42.11
C GLU A 139 -9.16 20.96 -42.70
N LYS A 140 -8.42 20.02 -42.09
CA LYS A 140 -8.32 18.63 -42.55
C LYS A 140 -8.24 17.67 -41.37
N GLU A 141 -8.81 16.48 -41.56
CA GLU A 141 -8.65 15.36 -40.64
C GLU A 141 -7.16 15.00 -40.57
N GLY A 142 -6.62 14.81 -39.36
CA GLY A 142 -5.17 14.62 -39.18
C GLY A 142 -4.40 15.88 -38.73
N GLN A 143 -5.00 17.07 -38.77
CA GLN A 143 -4.33 18.31 -38.34
C GLN A 143 -4.18 18.36 -36.82
N LYS A 144 -3.01 18.77 -36.32
CA LYS A 144 -2.83 19.02 -34.87
C LYS A 144 -3.62 20.26 -34.47
N ILE A 145 -4.62 20.08 -33.61
CA ILE A 145 -5.44 21.15 -33.05
C ILE A 145 -5.26 21.20 -31.53
N GLN A 146 -5.28 22.41 -30.98
CA GLN A 146 -5.27 22.61 -29.54
C GLN A 146 -6.71 22.75 -29.07
N LYS A 147 -7.17 21.81 -28.22
CA LYS A 147 -8.50 21.84 -27.62
C LYS A 147 -8.40 22.05 -26.13
N THR A 148 -9.19 22.97 -25.62
CA THR A 148 -9.39 23.15 -24.19
C THR A 148 -10.43 22.15 -23.70
N LEU A 149 -10.01 21.11 -22.99
CA LEU A 149 -10.91 20.22 -22.27
C LEU A 149 -11.15 20.76 -20.86
N ALA A 150 -12.42 21.00 -20.53
CA ALA A 150 -12.84 21.25 -19.16
C ALA A 150 -12.83 19.92 -18.39
N ILE A 151 -12.13 19.89 -17.27
CA ILE A 151 -12.20 18.80 -16.29
C ILE A 151 -13.31 19.16 -15.32
N GLU A 152 -14.34 18.33 -15.28
CA GLU A 152 -15.44 18.53 -14.34
C GLU A 152 -14.96 18.43 -12.89
N PRO A 153 -15.44 19.31 -11.99
CA PRO A 153 -15.14 19.27 -10.56
C PRO A 153 -15.41 17.89 -9.96
N VAL A 154 -14.44 17.35 -9.24
CA VAL A 154 -14.57 16.07 -8.54
C VAL A 154 -14.61 16.32 -7.04
N SER A 155 -15.38 15.52 -6.32
CA SER A 155 -15.42 15.54 -4.86
C SER A 155 -14.03 15.27 -4.26
N ILE A 156 -13.64 16.08 -3.28
CA ILE A 156 -12.32 15.99 -2.66
C ILE A 156 -12.30 14.91 -1.56
N PHE A 157 -13.28 14.96 -0.65
CA PHE A 157 -13.29 14.13 0.56
C PHE A 157 -14.25 12.94 0.49
N PHE A 158 -15.30 12.98 -0.33
CA PHE A 158 -16.20 11.85 -0.56
C PHE A 158 -15.96 11.23 -1.94
N GLU A 159 -16.48 10.03 -2.19
CA GLU A 159 -16.45 9.41 -3.52
C GLU A 159 -17.25 10.24 -4.54
N SER A 160 -18.40 10.76 -4.12
CA SER A 160 -19.15 11.77 -4.86
C SER A 160 -19.93 12.68 -3.91
N VAL A 161 -20.38 13.81 -4.43
CA VAL A 161 -21.25 14.74 -3.71
C VAL A 161 -22.45 15.03 -4.60
N ALA A 162 -23.65 14.97 -4.03
CA ALA A 162 -24.89 15.29 -4.72
C ALA A 162 -25.80 16.14 -3.84
N HIS A 163 -26.81 16.75 -4.44
CA HIS A 163 -27.89 17.42 -3.72
C HIS A 163 -28.76 16.39 -2.99
N ILE A 164 -29.21 16.70 -1.76
CA ILE A 164 -30.15 15.85 -1.01
C ILE A 164 -31.46 15.69 -1.79
N ASP A 165 -31.93 16.77 -2.42
CA ASP A 165 -33.05 16.74 -3.34
C ASP A 165 -32.55 16.89 -4.78
N PRO A 166 -32.62 15.84 -5.61
CA PRO A 166 -32.14 15.87 -7.01
C PRO A 166 -32.82 16.93 -7.88
N TYR A 167 -34.01 17.39 -7.50
CA TYR A 167 -34.80 18.36 -8.27
C TYR A 167 -34.60 19.80 -7.78
N ASN A 168 -33.96 19.99 -6.62
CA ASN A 168 -33.70 21.30 -6.03
C ASN A 168 -32.20 21.58 -5.93
N LYS A 169 -31.71 22.47 -6.81
CA LYS A 169 -30.30 22.90 -6.88
C LYS A 169 -29.85 23.74 -5.67
N ASP A 170 -30.78 24.25 -4.87
CA ASP A 170 -30.46 24.99 -3.63
C ASP A 170 -30.45 24.07 -2.40
N SER A 171 -30.79 22.79 -2.57
CA SER A 171 -30.76 21.84 -1.46
C SER A 171 -29.32 21.56 -1.00
N LYS A 172 -29.16 21.21 0.28
CA LYS A 172 -27.84 20.93 0.83
C LYS A 172 -27.16 19.79 0.07
N LEU A 173 -25.83 19.87 -0.01
CA LEU A 173 -25.01 18.80 -0.54
C LEU A 173 -24.87 17.67 0.49
N VAL A 174 -24.77 16.44 -0.02
CA VAL A 174 -24.54 15.24 0.76
C VAL A 174 -23.41 14.44 0.13
N GLY A 175 -22.44 14.05 0.97
CA GLY A 175 -21.39 13.12 0.59
C GLY A 175 -21.95 11.71 0.38
N ILE A 176 -21.52 11.06 -0.70
CA ILE A 176 -21.92 9.71 -1.07
C ILE A 176 -20.66 8.84 -1.15
N GLY A 177 -20.78 7.59 -0.69
CA GLY A 177 -19.70 6.62 -0.71
C GLY A 177 -18.68 6.81 0.40
N VAL A 178 -17.46 6.34 0.14
CA VAL A 178 -16.38 6.25 1.13
C VAL A 178 -15.74 7.64 1.36
N PHE A 179 -15.41 7.95 2.62
CA PHE A 179 -14.68 9.17 2.97
C PHE A 179 -13.17 8.99 2.83
N SER A 180 -12.51 9.97 2.26
CA SER A 180 -11.08 9.97 1.93
C SER A 180 -10.29 10.64 3.03
N VAL A 181 -10.09 9.90 4.12
CA VAL A 181 -9.45 10.36 5.35
C VAL A 181 -8.06 10.90 5.08
N GLU A 182 -7.33 10.27 4.16
CA GLU A 182 -5.98 10.62 3.77
C GLU A 182 -5.92 12.04 3.22
N VAL A 183 -6.81 12.36 2.26
CA VAL A 183 -6.90 13.68 1.64
C VAL A 183 -7.33 14.73 2.66
N TYR A 184 -8.24 14.38 3.57
CA TYR A 184 -8.65 15.27 4.66
C TYR A 184 -7.49 15.63 5.58
N ILE A 185 -6.72 14.65 6.03
CA ILE A 185 -5.54 14.89 6.87
C ILE A 185 -4.52 15.73 6.10
N MET A 186 -4.25 15.43 4.83
CA MET A 186 -3.31 16.21 4.02
C MET A 186 -3.75 17.66 3.81
N SER A 187 -5.05 17.88 3.60
CA SER A 187 -5.63 19.23 3.55
C SER A 187 -5.41 19.99 4.86
N LYS A 188 -5.60 19.32 6.01
CA LYS A 188 -5.34 19.91 7.34
C LYS A 188 -3.86 20.16 7.62
N LEU A 189 -2.96 19.41 7.01
CA LEU A 189 -1.52 19.69 7.03
C LEU A 189 -1.09 20.82 6.07
N GLY A 190 -2.04 21.45 5.37
CA GLY A 190 -1.79 22.61 4.51
C GLY A 190 -1.59 22.29 3.02
N MET A 191 -1.84 21.05 2.59
CA MET A 191 -1.80 20.71 1.15
C MET A 191 -2.99 21.33 0.42
N ASN A 192 -2.74 22.04 -0.69
CA ASN A 192 -3.80 22.59 -1.53
C ASN A 192 -4.45 21.48 -2.38
N VAL A 193 -5.44 20.79 -1.80
CA VAL A 193 -6.16 19.70 -2.45
C VAL A 193 -7.21 20.16 -3.47
N HIS A 194 -7.61 21.45 -3.44
CA HIS A 194 -8.62 22.00 -4.34
C HIS A 194 -8.13 22.13 -5.79
N SER A 195 -6.83 22.39 -5.96
CA SER A 195 -6.18 22.49 -7.27
C SER A 195 -5.66 21.16 -7.82
N LEU A 196 -5.88 20.04 -7.12
CA LEU A 196 -5.40 18.74 -7.58
C LEU A 196 -6.37 18.16 -8.62
N SER A 197 -5.79 17.55 -9.65
CA SER A 197 -6.56 16.73 -10.59
C SER A 197 -7.07 15.45 -9.89
N PRO A 198 -8.03 14.72 -10.48
CA PRO A 198 -8.50 13.45 -9.91
C PRO A 198 -7.37 12.43 -9.70
N ALA A 199 -6.39 12.41 -10.60
CA ALA A 199 -5.19 11.59 -10.45
C ALA A 199 -4.31 12.09 -9.29
N GLY A 200 -4.16 13.42 -9.15
CA GLY A 200 -3.44 14.02 -8.02
C GLY A 200 -4.04 13.65 -6.67
N LEU A 201 -5.36 13.72 -6.52
CA LEU A 201 -6.06 13.27 -5.31
C LEU A 201 -5.82 11.79 -5.02
N MET A 202 -5.84 10.95 -6.05
CA MET A 202 -5.55 9.52 -5.91
C MET A 202 -4.09 9.27 -5.48
N THR A 203 -3.13 10.00 -6.07
CA THR A 203 -1.72 9.92 -5.68
C THR A 203 -1.53 10.35 -4.23
N THR A 204 -2.19 11.40 -3.77
CA THR A 204 -2.13 11.85 -2.37
C THR A 204 -2.57 10.75 -1.41
N ARG A 205 -3.62 10.00 -1.73
CA ARG A 205 -4.08 8.85 -0.92
C ARG A 205 -3.02 7.76 -0.85
N PHE A 206 -2.52 7.31 -2.01
CA PHE A 206 -1.49 6.27 -2.04
C PHE A 206 -0.19 6.69 -1.35
N LEU A 207 0.20 7.96 -1.48
CA LEU A 207 1.38 8.49 -0.80
C LEU A 207 1.19 8.49 0.72
N PHE A 208 0.02 8.91 1.19
CA PHE A 208 -0.32 8.86 2.60
C PHE A 208 -0.31 7.41 3.12
N ASP A 209 -1.02 6.49 2.47
CA ASP A 209 -1.06 5.07 2.86
C ASP A 209 0.35 4.45 2.86
N GLY A 210 1.19 4.86 1.91
CA GLY A 210 2.58 4.42 1.77
C GLY A 210 3.50 4.90 2.89
N ILE A 211 3.31 6.12 3.39
CA ILE A 211 4.24 6.78 4.33
C ILE A 211 3.74 6.73 5.77
N PHE A 212 2.43 6.83 5.98
CA PHE A 212 1.79 6.91 7.30
C PHE A 212 2.22 5.77 8.25
N PRO A 213 2.26 4.49 7.84
CA PRO A 213 2.75 3.41 8.69
C PRO A 213 4.19 3.63 9.15
N PHE A 214 5.08 4.05 8.25
CA PHE A 214 6.48 4.32 8.60
C PHE A 214 6.60 5.47 9.61
N ILE A 215 5.84 6.55 9.44
CA ILE A 215 5.83 7.67 10.40
C ILE A 215 5.48 7.16 11.80
N ILE A 216 4.41 6.36 11.92
CA ILE A 216 3.99 5.81 13.22
C ILE A 216 5.08 4.89 13.77
N LEU A 217 5.62 3.98 12.95
CA LEU A 217 6.66 3.05 13.37
C LEU A 217 7.89 3.77 13.90
N PHE A 218 8.37 4.79 13.18
CA PHE A 218 9.51 5.60 13.62
C PHE A 218 9.19 6.32 14.93
N ILE A 219 8.15 7.15 14.96
CA ILE A 219 7.80 7.97 16.13
C ILE A 219 7.63 7.08 17.36
N VAL A 220 6.78 6.06 17.28
CA VAL A 220 6.49 5.21 18.45
C VAL A 220 7.74 4.43 18.87
N SER A 221 8.53 3.90 17.93
CA SER A 221 9.79 3.22 18.24
C SER A 221 10.83 4.13 18.91
N PHE A 222 10.83 5.43 18.61
CA PHE A 222 11.70 6.38 19.30
C PHE A 222 11.31 6.56 20.78
N PHE A 223 10.01 6.49 21.10
CA PHE A 223 9.49 6.69 22.45
C PHE A 223 9.27 5.40 23.27
N THR A 224 9.40 4.21 22.68
CA THR A 224 9.22 2.94 23.38
C THR A 224 10.53 2.25 23.72
N LYS A 225 10.48 1.33 24.70
CA LYS A 225 11.65 0.55 25.12
C LYS A 225 12.09 -0.38 23.98
N PRO A 226 13.39 -0.39 23.60
CA PRO A 226 13.92 -1.33 22.62
C PRO A 226 13.71 -2.79 23.03
N ASN A 227 13.62 -3.68 22.04
CA ASN A 227 13.56 -5.12 22.27
C ASN A 227 14.87 -5.63 22.90
N GLU A 228 14.82 -6.84 23.48
CA GLU A 228 15.97 -7.45 24.14
C GLU A 228 17.18 -7.58 23.21
N LYS A 229 18.34 -7.06 23.65
CA LYS A 229 19.56 -7.01 22.84
C LYS A 229 19.99 -8.40 22.37
N ILE A 230 19.95 -9.42 23.25
CA ILE A 230 20.39 -10.79 22.95
C ILE A 230 19.55 -11.38 21.81
N MET A 231 18.23 -11.19 21.83
CA MET A 231 17.33 -11.67 20.79
C MET A 231 17.57 -10.95 19.45
N LEU A 232 17.78 -9.63 19.48
CA LEU A 232 18.12 -8.86 18.29
C LEU A 232 19.47 -9.31 17.70
N ASP A 233 20.50 -9.43 18.54
CA ASP A 233 21.83 -9.89 18.16
C ASP A 233 21.77 -11.26 17.46
N ARG A 234 21.04 -12.23 18.04
CA ARG A 234 20.81 -13.55 17.44
C ARG A 234 20.07 -13.47 16.11
N PHE A 235 19.03 -12.65 16.01
CA PHE A 235 18.26 -12.48 14.79
C PHE A 235 19.12 -11.93 13.65
N TYR A 236 19.79 -10.79 13.85
CA TYR A 236 20.57 -10.15 12.79
C TYR A 236 21.82 -10.94 12.41
N VAL A 237 22.53 -11.54 13.38
CA VAL A 237 23.71 -12.34 13.04
C VAL A 237 23.32 -13.59 12.25
N LYS A 238 22.19 -14.23 12.59
CA LYS A 238 21.68 -15.39 11.86
C LYS A 238 21.37 -15.04 10.41
N MET A 239 20.73 -13.89 10.15
CA MET A 239 20.42 -13.47 8.78
C MET A 239 21.66 -13.22 7.91
N LYS A 240 22.80 -12.89 8.53
CA LYS A 240 24.08 -12.66 7.84
C LYS A 240 24.96 -13.90 7.77
N THR A 241 24.61 -14.96 8.50
CA THR A 241 25.39 -16.18 8.54
C THR A 241 25.20 -16.94 7.23
N PRO A 242 26.26 -17.18 6.45
CA PRO A 242 26.13 -17.91 5.18
C PRO A 242 25.69 -19.35 5.42
N VAL A 243 24.69 -19.79 4.65
CA VAL A 243 24.18 -21.17 4.71
C VAL A 243 25.25 -22.14 4.23
N GLN A 244 25.48 -23.20 4.99
CA GLN A 244 26.44 -24.24 4.65
C GLN A 244 25.78 -25.41 3.90
N SER A 245 26.57 -26.14 3.11
CA SER A 245 26.10 -27.30 2.33
C SER A 245 25.71 -28.51 3.19
N ASN A 246 26.23 -28.60 4.42
CA ASN A 246 25.97 -29.68 5.37
C ASN A 246 25.30 -29.11 6.64
N GLN A 247 24.23 -29.77 7.09
CA GLN A 247 23.48 -29.39 8.29
C GLN A 247 24.33 -29.31 9.57
N GLN A 248 25.32 -30.21 9.74
CA GLN A 248 26.20 -30.18 10.90
C GLN A 248 27.12 -28.96 10.87
N LEU A 249 27.67 -28.63 9.69
CA LEU A 249 28.51 -27.45 9.50
C LEU A 249 27.71 -26.16 9.67
N ASP A 250 26.46 -26.15 9.19
CA ASP A 250 25.54 -25.01 9.35
C ASP A 250 25.24 -24.73 10.83
N ALA A 251 24.97 -25.79 11.61
CA ALA A 251 24.74 -25.67 13.05
C ALA A 251 25.95 -25.06 13.79
N ILE A 252 27.17 -25.52 13.45
CA ILE A 252 28.42 -24.99 14.02
C ILE A 252 28.60 -23.51 13.64
N GLU A 253 28.35 -23.15 12.39
CA GLU A 253 28.53 -21.78 11.90
C GLU A 253 27.52 -20.80 12.52
N ILE A 254 26.28 -21.26 12.75
CA ILE A 254 25.25 -20.52 13.50
C ILE A 254 25.65 -20.35 14.96
N GLU A 255 26.11 -21.41 15.63
CA GLU A 255 26.51 -21.34 17.05
C GLU A 255 27.69 -20.39 17.26
N LYS A 256 28.67 -20.44 16.35
CA LYS A 256 29.77 -19.47 16.30
C LYS A 256 29.26 -18.04 16.11
N SER A 257 28.25 -17.85 15.29
CA SER A 257 27.65 -16.53 15.07
C SER A 257 26.86 -16.04 16.29
N TYR A 258 26.21 -16.93 17.04
CA TYR A 258 25.57 -16.57 18.31
C TYR A 258 26.55 -16.23 19.42
N SER A 259 27.72 -16.87 19.47
CA SER A 259 28.77 -16.52 20.44
C SER A 259 29.50 -15.23 20.08
N GLN A 260 29.53 -14.86 18.79
CA GLN A 260 30.13 -13.61 18.29
C GLN A 260 29.16 -12.79 17.42
N PRO A 261 28.12 -12.16 17.99
CA PRO A 261 27.07 -11.51 17.20
C PRO A 261 27.52 -10.35 16.31
N HIS A 262 28.65 -9.73 16.67
CA HIS A 262 29.21 -8.56 15.97
C HIS A 262 30.21 -8.92 14.86
N ARG A 263 30.44 -10.23 14.60
CA ARG A 263 31.45 -10.69 13.62
C ARG A 263 31.22 -10.18 12.19
N PHE A 264 30.00 -9.76 11.85
CA PHE A 264 29.63 -9.25 10.52
C PHE A 264 29.38 -7.73 10.49
N ASP A 265 29.72 -7.00 11.55
CA ASP A 265 29.48 -5.54 11.60
C ASP A 265 30.31 -4.77 10.56
N TYR A 266 31.43 -5.33 10.09
CA TYR A 266 32.24 -4.76 9.02
C TYR A 266 31.52 -4.66 7.67
N LEU A 267 30.46 -5.46 7.47
CA LEU A 267 29.61 -5.42 6.28
C LEU A 267 28.59 -4.28 6.33
N LYS A 268 28.38 -3.64 7.48
CA LYS A 268 27.41 -2.54 7.62
C LYS A 268 27.91 -1.27 6.95
N LEU A 269 26.99 -0.54 6.33
CA LEU A 269 27.22 0.82 5.85
C LEU A 269 27.42 1.79 7.03
N PHE A 270 26.69 1.58 8.12
CA PHE A 270 26.74 2.42 9.34
C PHE A 270 27.01 1.57 10.60
N PRO A 271 28.27 1.20 10.90
CA PRO A 271 28.62 0.20 11.92
C PRO A 271 28.12 0.52 13.33
N ASN A 272 28.13 1.80 13.73
CA ASN A 272 27.74 2.25 15.08
C ASN A 272 26.28 2.70 15.17
N SER A 273 25.43 2.29 14.23
CA SER A 273 24.02 2.69 14.18
C SER A 273 23.10 1.50 14.42
N SER A 274 21.81 1.79 14.67
CA SER A 274 20.76 0.77 14.66
C SER A 274 20.35 0.32 13.25
N TRP A 275 21.01 0.82 12.20
CA TRP A 275 20.73 0.43 10.83
C TRP A 275 21.59 -0.77 10.41
N GLU A 276 20.96 -1.69 9.70
CA GLU A 276 21.52 -2.95 9.22
C GLU A 276 21.73 -2.95 7.71
N PHE A 277 21.79 -1.75 7.10
CA PHE A 277 22.16 -1.59 5.70
C PHE A 277 23.56 -2.13 5.45
N HIS A 278 23.70 -2.96 4.42
CA HIS A 278 24.98 -3.51 4.00
C HIS A 278 25.71 -2.54 3.08
N LYS A 279 27.04 -2.66 3.02
CA LYS A 279 27.86 -2.04 2.00
C LYS A 279 27.53 -2.68 0.65
N TRP A 280 27.39 -1.85 -0.36
CA TRP A 280 27.18 -2.27 -1.73
C TRP A 280 28.35 -3.15 -2.20
N ASP A 281 28.05 -4.35 -2.70
CA ASP A 281 29.06 -5.29 -3.15
C ASP A 281 29.03 -5.54 -4.69
N LYS A 282 29.86 -6.48 -5.15
CA LYS A 282 29.92 -6.85 -6.57
C LYS A 282 28.65 -7.58 -7.04
N GLN A 283 28.04 -8.40 -6.18
CA GLN A 283 26.82 -9.12 -6.51
C GLN A 283 25.65 -8.14 -6.66
N ASP A 284 25.54 -7.16 -5.77
CA ASP A 284 24.58 -6.05 -5.85
C ASP A 284 24.73 -5.29 -7.16
N THR A 285 25.98 -4.98 -7.55
CA THR A 285 26.28 -4.28 -8.81
C THR A 285 25.82 -5.08 -10.03
N ILE A 286 26.15 -6.38 -10.09
CA ILE A 286 25.76 -7.26 -11.20
C ILE A 286 24.23 -7.38 -11.25
N GLY A 287 23.59 -7.63 -10.10
CA GLY A 287 22.13 -7.73 -10.00
C GLY A 287 21.43 -6.45 -10.47
N PHE A 288 21.93 -5.28 -10.06
CA PHE A 288 21.41 -3.99 -10.49
C PHE A 288 21.51 -3.80 -12.00
N ILE A 289 22.68 -4.07 -12.58
CA ILE A 289 22.90 -3.97 -14.04
C ILE A 289 21.98 -4.94 -14.78
N CYS A 290 21.87 -6.19 -14.33
CA CYS A 290 20.96 -7.18 -14.92
C CYS A 290 19.49 -6.70 -14.88
N CYS A 291 19.05 -6.12 -13.77
CA CYS A 291 17.70 -5.53 -13.67
C CYS A 291 17.48 -4.43 -14.71
N TRP A 292 18.44 -3.52 -14.88
CA TRP A 292 18.35 -2.45 -15.89
C TRP A 292 18.30 -2.99 -17.31
N ILE A 293 19.11 -4.00 -17.62
CA ILE A 293 19.08 -4.66 -18.94
C ILE A 293 17.67 -5.20 -19.22
N VAL A 294 17.04 -5.87 -18.25
CA VAL A 294 15.67 -6.38 -18.40
C VAL A 294 14.67 -5.25 -18.63
N VAL A 295 14.78 -4.15 -17.88
CA VAL A 295 13.91 -2.96 -18.10
C VAL A 295 14.06 -2.41 -19.52
N PHE A 296 15.29 -2.26 -20.01
CA PHE A 296 15.53 -1.80 -21.38
C PHE A 296 14.98 -2.76 -22.43
N ILE A 297 15.07 -4.08 -22.21
CA ILE A 297 14.45 -5.07 -23.09
C ILE A 297 12.94 -4.90 -23.14
N ILE A 298 12.28 -4.75 -21.98
CA ILE A 298 10.83 -4.54 -21.92
C ILE A 298 10.44 -3.26 -22.67
N LEU A 299 11.16 -2.15 -22.45
CA LEU A 299 10.91 -0.90 -23.15
C LEU A 299 11.12 -1.03 -24.67
N ALA A 300 12.15 -1.75 -25.10
CA ALA A 300 12.41 -2.00 -26.52
C ALA A 300 11.26 -2.80 -27.16
N ILE A 301 10.72 -3.81 -26.46
CA ILE A 301 9.56 -4.58 -26.92
C ILE A 301 8.33 -3.68 -27.05
N PHE A 302 8.03 -2.84 -26.06
CA PHE A 302 6.91 -1.90 -26.14
C PHE A 302 7.06 -0.90 -27.29
N LEU A 303 8.26 -0.36 -27.49
CA LEU A 303 8.55 0.54 -28.59
C LEU A 303 8.40 -0.14 -29.96
N ALA A 304 8.87 -1.38 -30.09
CA ALA A 304 8.69 -2.17 -31.31
C ALA A 304 7.21 -2.46 -31.59
N ALA A 305 6.45 -2.85 -30.57
CA ALA A 305 5.01 -3.08 -30.69
C ALA A 305 4.26 -1.80 -31.13
N LEU A 306 4.63 -0.64 -30.58
CA LEU A 306 4.06 0.66 -30.98
C LEU A 306 4.39 1.01 -32.44
N HIS A 307 5.58 0.69 -32.93
CA HIS A 307 5.95 0.93 -34.34
C HIS A 307 5.26 -0.03 -35.32
N ILE A 308 4.83 -1.21 -34.87
CA ILE A 308 4.11 -2.18 -35.70
C ILE A 308 2.60 -1.90 -35.73
N GLY A 309 2.07 -1.26 -34.68
CA GLY A 309 0.64 -0.99 -34.50
C GLY A 309 0.18 0.44 -34.78
N GLY A 310 1.07 1.36 -35.16
CA GLY A 310 0.76 2.74 -35.54
C GLY A 310 1.06 2.99 -37.02
#